data_AF-A0A182T7I9-F1
#
_entry.id   AF-A0A182T7I9-F1
#
_cell.length_a   1.000
_cell.length_b   1.000
_cell.length_c   1.000
_cell.angle_alpha   90.00
_cell.angle_beta   90.00
_cell.angle_gamma   90.00
#
_symmetry.space_group_name_H-M   'P 1'
#
loop_
_entity.id
_entity.type
_entity.pdbx_description
1 polymer ?
#
loop_
_entity_poly.entity_id
_entity_poly.type
_entity_poly.pdbx_seq_one_letter_code
_entity_poly.pdbx_strand_id
1 'polypeptide(L)'
;LATQNFSKSRQQKRKLPNSEQSGALGKKSRLGADVGALVKLPAHGYPLEHPFNKDGYRYILAEPDPHAPFRQEFDESADWAGKPIPGWLYRVLSPNAVLIALHDRAPQLKVSEDRLSITGEKGYCMARASHYVTKGCWYWEATVEDMPDSSACRLGWGQEYANLQAPLGYDKFGYSWRSRKGTKFHESHGKHYSTGYTEGDTLGFLITLPSENQVNQASNTFKDRPLVKFKSHLYYEDKDRVNETLKSLKVQEGSRIHFFKNGVCQGEAFADIYKGAYYPAISLHKNVTISVNFGPNFKHPEVLKKFNAQAMHERVEEMICEQTMADMMYFTENDGKLRLDTYSV
;
A
#
# COMPACT_ATOMS: atom_id res chain seq x y z
N LEU A 1 32.02 38.00 4.84
CA LEU A 1 31.16 38.46 5.97
C LEU A 1 29.78 38.79 5.42
N ALA A 2 28.85 37.82 5.47
CA ALA A 2 27.40 38.03 5.42
C ALA A 2 26.74 36.66 5.66
N THR A 3 26.39 36.41 6.91
CA THR A 3 25.67 35.24 7.41
C THR A 3 24.19 35.33 7.04
N GLN A 4 23.65 34.32 6.36
CA GLN A 4 22.21 34.15 6.16
C GLN A 4 21.62 33.37 7.34
N ASN A 5 20.70 34.01 8.07
CA ASN A 5 19.95 33.43 9.17
C ASN A 5 18.84 32.52 8.64
N PHE A 6 18.89 31.23 8.99
CA PHE A 6 17.75 30.31 8.86
C PHE A 6 16.77 30.54 10.01
N SER A 7 15.56 31.00 9.70
CA SER A 7 14.45 31.10 10.64
C SER A 7 13.87 29.71 10.95
N LYS A 8 14.06 29.24 12.19
CA LYS A 8 13.35 28.07 12.73
C LYS A 8 11.86 28.36 12.87
N SER A 9 11.01 27.54 12.25
CA SER A 9 9.56 27.58 12.45
C SER A 9 9.20 27.20 13.89
N ARG A 10 8.30 27.98 14.48
CA ARG A 10 7.88 27.92 15.89
C ARG A 10 6.88 26.77 16.06
N GLN A 11 7.29 25.65 16.65
CA GLN A 11 6.35 24.63 17.13
C GLN A 11 5.55 25.17 18.32
N GLN A 12 4.22 25.15 18.22
CA GLN A 12 3.32 25.55 19.30
C GLN A 12 3.40 24.56 20.47
N LYS A 13 3.75 25.04 21.67
CA LYS A 13 3.60 24.29 22.92
C LYS A 13 2.11 24.08 23.21
N ARG A 14 1.68 22.82 23.36
CA ARG A 14 0.33 22.44 23.81
C ARG A 14 0.10 22.90 25.25
N LYS A 15 -1.02 23.60 25.52
CA LYS A 15 -1.56 23.84 26.87
C LYS A 15 -2.55 22.72 27.21
N LEU A 16 -2.43 22.17 28.42
CA LEU A 16 -3.40 21.23 28.99
C LEU A 16 -4.58 22.01 29.62
N PRO A 17 -5.84 21.53 29.49
CA PRO A 17 -6.96 22.09 30.25
C PRO A 17 -6.98 21.53 31.68
N ASN A 18 -7.15 22.44 32.65
CA ASN A 18 -7.41 22.11 34.06
C ASN A 18 -8.80 21.46 34.20
N SER A 19 -8.87 20.36 34.95
CA SER A 19 -10.12 19.90 35.55
C SER A 19 -9.89 19.59 37.03
N GLU A 20 -10.26 20.53 37.89
CA GLU A 20 -10.56 20.24 39.29
C GLU A 20 -12.01 19.73 39.35
N GLN A 21 -12.20 18.49 39.79
CA GLN A 21 -13.21 18.18 40.80
C GLN A 21 -12.98 16.79 41.42
N SER A 22 -13.11 16.81 42.73
CA SER A 22 -12.77 15.83 43.76
C SER A 22 -13.66 14.58 43.79
N GLY A 23 -13.06 13.44 44.13
CA GLY A 23 -13.75 12.23 44.58
C GLY A 23 -12.77 11.09 44.86
N ALA A 24 -12.31 10.97 46.09
CA ALA A 24 -11.35 9.96 46.54
C ALA A 24 -11.97 8.55 46.71
N LEU A 25 -11.22 7.50 46.34
CA LEU A 25 -10.83 6.33 47.16
C LEU A 25 -10.48 5.11 46.28
N GLY A 26 -9.27 4.55 46.48
CA GLY A 26 -8.85 3.24 45.94
C GLY A 26 -7.56 3.22 45.11
N LYS A 27 -6.39 3.47 45.73
CA LYS A 27 -5.09 3.39 45.05
C LYS A 27 -4.68 1.94 44.75
N LYS A 28 -4.86 1.51 43.51
CA LYS A 28 -3.86 0.76 42.73
C LYS A 28 -3.66 1.50 41.41
N SER A 29 -2.60 2.30 41.36
CA SER A 29 -2.17 3.08 40.21
C SER A 29 -1.94 2.18 38.99
N ARG A 30 -2.86 2.22 38.02
CA ARG A 30 -2.57 1.89 36.61
C ARG A 30 -2.22 3.20 35.91
N LEU A 31 -0.97 3.63 36.05
CA LEU A 31 -0.38 4.67 35.22
C LEU A 31 0.70 3.98 34.38
N GLY A 32 0.36 3.69 33.11
CA GLY A 32 1.23 2.97 32.19
C GLY A 32 0.53 2.35 30.96
N ALA A 33 -0.80 2.42 30.86
CA ALA A 33 -1.55 1.67 29.85
C ALA A 33 -1.64 2.31 28.44
N ASP A 34 -1.09 3.51 28.20
CA ASP A 34 -1.44 4.28 26.99
C ASP A 34 -0.33 4.43 25.93
N VAL A 35 0.84 3.81 26.14
CA VAL A 35 1.94 3.82 25.16
C VAL A 35 2.18 2.42 24.57
N GLY A 36 1.86 1.35 25.32
CA GLY A 36 2.08 -0.05 24.92
C GLY A 36 0.82 -0.88 24.65
N ALA A 37 -0.38 -0.33 24.82
CA ALA A 37 -1.59 -1.07 24.45
C ALA A 37 -1.70 -1.14 22.93
N LEU A 38 -1.52 -2.34 22.38
CA LEU A 38 -1.83 -2.65 20.98
C LEU A 38 -3.29 -2.23 20.74
N VAL A 39 -3.49 -1.06 20.11
CA VAL A 39 -4.84 -0.60 19.79
C VAL A 39 -5.39 -1.59 18.78
N LYS A 40 -6.34 -2.41 19.25
CA LYS A 40 -6.87 -3.50 18.44
C LYS A 40 -7.46 -2.92 17.17
N LEU A 41 -6.93 -3.38 16.03
CA LEU A 41 -7.45 -2.98 14.74
C LEU A 41 -8.91 -3.46 14.62
N PRO A 42 -9.75 -2.73 13.85
CA PRO A 42 -11.04 -3.23 13.42
C PRO A 42 -10.92 -4.61 12.75
N ALA A 43 -12.04 -5.35 12.67
CA ALA A 43 -12.07 -6.68 12.05
C ALA A 43 -11.53 -6.69 10.60
N HIS A 44 -11.68 -5.57 9.89
CA HIS A 44 -11.17 -5.38 8.52
C HIS A 44 -9.65 -5.05 8.45
N GLY A 45 -8.94 -5.13 9.57
CA GLY A 45 -7.47 -5.12 9.63
C GLY A 45 -6.78 -3.79 9.30
N TYR A 46 -7.48 -2.65 9.42
CA TYR A 46 -6.89 -1.33 9.19
C TYR A 46 -7.64 -0.23 9.96
N PRO A 47 -7.04 0.90 10.35
CA PRO A 47 -7.76 2.00 10.99
C PRO A 47 -8.79 2.66 10.05
N LEU A 48 -10.03 2.85 10.54
CA LEU A 48 -11.09 3.55 9.78
C LEU A 48 -10.67 4.98 9.40
N GLU A 49 -10.01 5.66 10.33
CA GLU A 49 -9.40 6.96 10.09
C GLU A 49 -7.88 6.83 10.07
N HIS A 50 -7.30 7.26 8.95
CA HIS A 50 -5.88 7.17 8.66
C HIS A 50 -5.46 8.41 7.87
N PRO A 51 -4.18 8.81 7.96
CA PRO A 51 -3.64 9.84 7.08
C PRO A 51 -3.60 9.32 5.63
N PHE A 52 -4.03 10.15 4.68
CA PHE A 52 -3.88 9.88 3.26
C PHE A 52 -2.53 10.39 2.76
N ASN A 53 -1.97 9.71 1.75
CA ASN A 53 -0.77 10.17 1.06
C ASN A 53 -1.01 11.57 0.46
N LYS A 54 -0.18 12.55 0.83
CA LYS A 54 -0.36 13.95 0.47
C LYS A 54 0.96 14.70 0.48
N ASP A 55 1.06 15.76 -0.33
CA ASP A 55 2.18 16.71 -0.34
C ASP A 55 3.56 16.05 -0.56
N GLY A 56 3.58 14.91 -1.28
CA GLY A 56 4.78 14.13 -1.55
C GLY A 56 5.24 13.26 -0.38
N TYR A 57 4.34 12.93 0.55
CA TYR A 57 4.58 12.02 1.66
C TYR A 57 3.59 10.86 1.65
N ARG A 58 4.08 9.70 2.07
CA ARG A 58 3.28 8.51 2.33
C ARG A 58 3.31 8.13 3.78
N TYR A 59 2.21 7.54 4.21
CA TYR A 59 2.01 7.10 5.57
C TYR A 59 1.80 5.58 5.59
N ILE A 60 2.80 4.86 6.09
CA ILE A 60 2.79 3.40 6.17
C ILE A 60 2.43 3.00 7.59
N LEU A 61 1.33 2.27 7.78
CA LEU A 61 0.90 1.83 9.10
C LEU A 61 1.96 0.94 9.75
N ALA A 62 2.32 1.28 10.98
CA ALA A 62 3.35 0.60 11.75
C ALA A 62 2.74 -0.13 12.96
N GLU A 63 3.30 -1.28 13.28
CA GLU A 63 3.02 -2.04 14.49
C GLU A 63 4.29 -2.21 15.32
N PRO A 64 4.17 -2.35 16.66
CA PRO A 64 5.34 -2.60 17.50
C PRO A 64 6.06 -3.87 17.07
N ASP A 65 7.38 -3.81 16.90
CA ASP A 65 8.18 -4.97 16.55
C ASP A 65 8.59 -5.71 17.84
N PRO A 66 8.16 -6.96 18.05
CA PRO A 66 8.49 -7.71 19.26
C PRO A 66 9.96 -8.16 19.30
N HIS A 67 10.66 -8.16 18.16
CA HIS A 67 12.05 -8.60 18.06
C HIS A 67 13.04 -7.44 18.02
N ALA A 68 12.56 -6.19 18.09
CA ALA A 68 13.43 -5.04 18.09
C ALA A 68 14.31 -5.01 19.35
N PRO A 69 15.61 -4.70 19.21
CA PRO A 69 16.49 -4.54 20.36
C PRO A 69 16.00 -3.37 21.23
N PHE A 70 16.20 -3.50 22.54
CA PHE A 70 15.77 -2.52 23.55
C PHE A 70 14.25 -2.31 23.66
N ARG A 71 13.44 -3.18 23.05
CA ARG A 71 11.97 -3.07 23.10
C ARG A 71 11.43 -3.12 24.53
N GLN A 72 11.91 -4.08 25.33
CA GLN A 72 11.49 -4.20 26.72
C GLN A 72 11.89 -2.97 27.55
N GLU A 73 13.13 -2.49 27.38
CA GLU A 73 13.62 -1.29 28.07
C GLU A 73 12.81 -0.03 27.72
N PHE A 74 12.40 0.10 26.47
CA PHE A 74 11.52 1.19 26.01
C PHE A 74 10.13 1.10 26.65
N ASP A 75 9.52 -0.08 26.67
CA ASP A 75 8.17 -0.29 27.21
C ASP A 75 8.12 -0.11 28.75
N GLU A 76 9.20 -0.44 29.46
CA GLU A 76 9.29 -0.34 30.93
C GLU A 76 9.69 1.06 31.44
N SER A 77 10.32 1.88 30.60
CA SER A 77 10.82 3.19 31.01
C SER A 77 9.77 4.31 30.86
N ALA A 78 9.41 4.93 31.99
CA ALA A 78 8.52 6.09 32.02
C ALA A 78 9.14 7.36 31.41
N ASP A 79 10.47 7.38 31.23
CA ASP A 79 11.23 8.54 30.74
C ASP A 79 11.06 8.78 29.23
N TRP A 80 10.34 7.90 28.53
CA TRP A 80 10.01 8.03 27.10
C TRP A 80 8.73 8.80 26.83
N ALA A 81 7.97 9.16 27.86
CA ALA A 81 6.74 9.92 27.70
C ALA A 81 7.01 11.28 27.03
N GLY A 82 6.49 11.44 25.80
CA GLY A 82 6.61 12.69 25.03
C GLY A 82 7.91 12.84 24.21
N LYS A 83 8.81 11.86 24.24
CA LYS A 83 10.01 11.83 23.38
C LYS A 83 9.68 11.24 21.99
N PRO A 84 10.47 11.55 20.94
CA PRO A 84 10.32 10.88 19.65
C PRO A 84 10.56 9.38 19.78
N ILE A 85 9.70 8.58 19.14
CA ILE A 85 9.79 7.12 19.16
C ILE A 85 10.79 6.68 18.08
N PRO A 86 11.82 5.90 18.43
CA PRO A 86 12.73 5.33 17.44
C PRO A 86 12.01 4.41 16.44
N GLY A 87 12.21 4.66 15.13
CA GLY A 87 11.52 3.93 14.06
C GLY A 87 11.79 2.42 14.05
N TRP A 88 12.97 1.99 14.49
CA TRP A 88 13.38 0.59 14.47
C TRP A 88 12.70 -0.28 15.52
N LEU A 89 12.03 0.32 16.52
CA LEU A 89 11.19 -0.38 17.51
C LEU A 89 9.86 -0.87 16.94
N TYR A 90 9.55 -0.45 15.71
CA TYR A 90 8.33 -0.79 14.99
C TYR A 90 8.70 -1.51 13.68
N ARG A 91 7.67 -2.03 13.02
CA ARG A 91 7.75 -2.60 11.68
C ARG A 91 6.47 -2.30 10.91
N VAL A 92 6.50 -2.46 9.60
CA VAL A 92 5.31 -2.29 8.76
C VAL A 92 4.24 -3.33 9.11
N LEU A 93 2.99 -2.90 9.24
CA LEU A 93 1.87 -3.83 9.36
C LEU A 93 1.63 -4.54 8.02
N SER A 94 1.84 -5.86 8.00
CA SER A 94 1.52 -6.71 6.85
C SER A 94 0.14 -7.35 7.00
N PRO A 95 -0.84 -7.03 6.14
CA PRO A 95 -2.15 -7.68 6.18
C PRO A 95 -2.06 -9.18 5.91
N ASN A 96 -2.86 -9.98 6.59
CA ASN A 96 -2.91 -11.44 6.44
C ASN A 96 -3.73 -11.91 5.21
N ALA A 97 -4.20 -10.97 4.39
CA ALA A 97 -4.93 -11.22 3.16
C ALA A 97 -4.65 -10.10 2.16
N VAL A 98 -4.71 -10.42 0.86
CA VAL A 98 -4.71 -9.41 -0.18
C VAL A 98 -6.10 -8.77 -0.22
N LEU A 99 -6.14 -7.45 -0.05
CA LEU A 99 -7.36 -6.65 0.07
C LEU A 99 -7.17 -5.35 -0.69
N ILE A 100 -8.25 -4.62 -0.97
CA ILE A 100 -8.14 -3.22 -1.40
C ILE A 100 -7.52 -2.41 -0.25
N ALA A 101 -6.43 -1.70 -0.53
CA ALA A 101 -5.70 -0.93 0.47
C ALA A 101 -6.48 0.34 0.84
N LEU A 102 -6.76 0.53 2.14
CA LEU A 102 -7.50 1.71 2.59
C LEU A 102 -6.66 3.00 2.53
N HIS A 103 -5.35 2.90 2.76
CA HIS A 103 -4.43 4.04 2.70
C HIS A 103 -4.00 4.39 1.27
N ASP A 104 -4.07 3.42 0.36
CA ASP A 104 -3.53 3.55 -0.99
C ASP A 104 -4.63 3.66 -2.04
N ARG A 105 -5.50 4.65 -1.80
CA ARG A 105 -6.66 4.97 -2.62
C ARG A 105 -6.96 6.46 -2.59
N ALA A 106 -7.68 6.91 -3.59
CA ALA A 106 -8.31 8.22 -3.55
C ALA A 106 -9.36 8.30 -2.43
N PRO A 107 -9.42 9.39 -1.63
CA PRO A 107 -10.34 9.51 -0.49
C PRO A 107 -11.82 9.35 -0.84
N GLN A 108 -12.22 9.77 -2.04
CA GLN A 108 -13.59 9.73 -2.54
C GLN A 108 -14.09 8.32 -2.90
N LEU A 109 -13.19 7.34 -3.06
CA LEU A 109 -13.60 5.96 -3.34
C LEU A 109 -14.25 5.34 -2.11
N LYS A 110 -15.34 4.59 -2.34
CA LYS A 110 -16.03 3.87 -1.28
C LYS A 110 -15.62 2.40 -1.35
N VAL A 111 -15.03 1.90 -0.28
CA VAL A 111 -14.61 0.49 -0.16
C VAL A 111 -15.57 -0.21 0.77
N SER A 112 -15.99 -1.43 0.42
CA SER A 112 -16.83 -2.27 1.28
C SER A 112 -16.12 -2.63 2.59
N GLU A 113 -16.88 -3.06 3.61
CA GLU A 113 -16.32 -3.42 4.91
C GLU A 113 -15.33 -4.59 4.84
N ASP A 114 -15.60 -5.58 3.98
CA ASP A 114 -14.72 -6.71 3.71
C ASP A 114 -13.50 -6.35 2.84
N ARG A 115 -13.47 -5.13 2.29
CA ARG A 115 -12.41 -4.59 1.41
C ARG A 115 -12.18 -5.41 0.14
N LEU A 116 -13.24 -6.06 -0.35
CA LEU A 116 -13.25 -6.83 -1.61
C LEU A 116 -14.17 -6.21 -2.67
N SER A 117 -14.77 -5.06 -2.41
CA SER A 117 -15.51 -4.28 -3.39
C SER A 117 -15.19 -2.79 -3.26
N ILE A 118 -15.23 -2.09 -4.39
CA ILE A 118 -14.97 -0.67 -4.47
C ILE A 118 -15.90 0.02 -5.47
N THR A 119 -16.48 1.13 -5.04
CA THR A 119 -17.40 1.94 -5.83
C THR A 119 -16.80 3.32 -6.08
N GLY A 120 -16.89 3.75 -7.33
CA GLY A 120 -16.46 5.06 -7.79
C GLY A 120 -17.42 6.19 -7.42
N GLU A 121 -16.98 7.42 -7.68
CA GLU A 121 -17.82 8.61 -7.60
C GLU A 121 -17.60 9.45 -8.87
N LYS A 122 -17.79 10.77 -8.86
CA LYS A 122 -17.87 11.63 -10.05
C LYS A 122 -16.77 11.40 -11.11
N GLY A 123 -15.51 11.65 -10.75
CA GLY A 123 -14.36 11.62 -11.65
C GLY A 123 -13.57 10.31 -11.60
N TYR A 124 -12.59 10.17 -12.50
CA TYR A 124 -11.64 9.06 -12.41
C TYR A 124 -10.81 9.17 -11.14
N CYS A 125 -10.73 8.06 -10.41
CA CYS A 125 -9.84 7.90 -9.28
C CYS A 125 -9.51 6.42 -9.09
N MET A 126 -8.46 6.13 -8.34
CA MET A 126 -7.84 4.81 -8.28
C MET A 126 -7.59 4.34 -6.85
N ALA A 127 -7.59 3.02 -6.69
CA ALA A 127 -7.10 2.30 -5.54
C ALA A 127 -6.16 1.16 -5.98
N ARG A 128 -5.24 0.78 -5.10
CA ARG A 128 -4.39 -0.40 -5.25
C ARG A 128 -4.74 -1.46 -4.21
N ALA A 129 -4.34 -2.69 -4.49
CA ALA A 129 -4.36 -3.76 -3.49
C ALA A 129 -3.25 -3.56 -2.44
N SER A 130 -3.35 -4.29 -1.32
CA SER A 130 -2.39 -4.23 -0.21
C SER A 130 -1.03 -4.86 -0.51
N HIS A 131 -0.95 -5.71 -1.53
CA HIS A 131 0.26 -6.47 -1.87
C HIS A 131 0.67 -6.18 -3.32
N TYR A 132 1.97 -6.35 -3.57
CA TYR A 132 2.58 -6.19 -4.88
C TYR A 132 3.46 -7.38 -5.24
N VAL A 133 3.79 -7.47 -6.52
CA VAL A 133 4.68 -8.48 -7.08
C VAL A 133 5.86 -7.81 -7.77
N THR A 134 7.03 -8.44 -7.69
CA THR A 134 8.27 -7.95 -8.30
C THR A 134 8.91 -8.97 -9.24
N LYS A 135 8.49 -10.22 -9.22
CA LYS A 135 9.02 -11.32 -10.05
C LYS A 135 8.00 -12.44 -10.15
N GLY A 136 8.15 -13.35 -11.10
CA GLY A 136 7.26 -14.50 -11.28
C GLY A 136 6.02 -14.18 -12.14
N CYS A 137 5.08 -15.13 -12.18
CA CYS A 137 3.86 -15.05 -12.99
C CYS A 137 2.66 -15.02 -12.03
N TRP A 138 1.87 -13.95 -12.04
CA TRP A 138 0.83 -13.70 -11.04
C TRP A 138 -0.51 -13.36 -11.69
N TYR A 139 -1.60 -13.75 -11.01
CA TYR A 139 -2.96 -13.59 -11.50
C TYR A 139 -3.94 -13.12 -10.42
N TRP A 140 -4.87 -12.24 -10.81
CA TRP A 140 -6.05 -11.88 -10.03
C TRP A 140 -7.27 -11.64 -10.93
N GLU A 141 -8.47 -11.68 -10.34
CA GLU A 141 -9.74 -11.45 -11.01
C GLU A 141 -10.49 -10.25 -10.44
N ALA A 142 -11.34 -9.66 -11.26
CA ALA A 142 -12.34 -8.68 -10.86
C ALA A 142 -13.66 -8.94 -11.57
N THR A 143 -14.79 -8.70 -10.90
CA THR A 143 -16.11 -8.72 -11.54
C THR A 143 -16.66 -7.30 -11.61
N VAL A 144 -17.25 -6.94 -12.74
CA VAL A 144 -18.01 -5.69 -12.87
C VAL A 144 -19.41 -5.91 -12.30
N GLU A 145 -19.68 -5.38 -11.11
CA GLU A 145 -20.96 -5.59 -10.41
C GLU A 145 -22.05 -4.63 -10.86
N ASP A 146 -21.70 -3.35 -11.06
CA ASP A 146 -22.62 -2.30 -11.52
C ASP A 146 -21.85 -1.34 -12.43
N MET A 147 -22.37 -1.08 -13.63
CA MET A 147 -21.78 -0.13 -14.58
C MET A 147 -22.84 0.79 -15.19
N PRO A 148 -23.22 1.88 -14.49
CA PRO A 148 -24.25 2.80 -14.96
C PRO A 148 -23.91 3.47 -16.31
N ASP A 149 -24.91 4.04 -16.97
CA ASP A 149 -24.70 4.73 -18.24
C ASP A 149 -23.67 5.86 -18.16
N SER A 150 -22.84 5.96 -19.20
CA SER A 150 -21.74 6.93 -19.28
C SER A 150 -20.73 6.84 -18.13
N SER A 151 -20.67 5.70 -17.44
CA SER A 151 -19.59 5.32 -16.53
C SER A 151 -18.52 4.53 -17.28
N ALA A 152 -17.35 4.36 -16.65
CA ALA A 152 -16.29 3.52 -17.19
C ALA A 152 -15.31 3.16 -16.08
N CYS A 153 -14.60 2.05 -16.25
CA CYS A 153 -13.49 1.70 -15.39
C CYS A 153 -12.26 1.35 -16.21
N ARG A 154 -11.09 1.45 -15.58
CA ARG A 154 -9.86 0.86 -16.08
C ARG A 154 -9.20 0.04 -14.98
N LEU A 155 -8.89 -1.20 -15.31
CA LEU A 155 -8.36 -2.21 -14.39
C LEU A 155 -7.03 -2.72 -14.94
N GLY A 156 -6.13 -3.15 -14.06
CA GLY A 156 -4.85 -3.69 -14.48
C GLY A 156 -3.80 -3.64 -13.37
N TRP A 157 -2.61 -3.19 -13.74
CA TRP A 157 -1.45 -3.17 -12.86
C TRP A 157 -0.90 -1.75 -12.73
N GLY A 158 -0.60 -1.34 -11.49
CA GLY A 158 -0.02 -0.04 -11.19
C GLY A 158 1.17 -0.16 -10.26
N GLN A 159 2.21 0.64 -10.49
CA GLN A 159 3.31 0.81 -9.55
C GLN A 159 2.95 1.83 -8.46
N GLU A 160 3.78 1.91 -7.43
CA GLU A 160 3.58 2.74 -6.23
C GLU A 160 3.27 4.22 -6.51
N TYR A 161 3.93 4.81 -7.53
CA TYR A 161 3.79 6.23 -7.87
C TYR A 161 2.69 6.52 -8.89
N ALA A 162 1.89 5.52 -9.28
CA ALA A 162 0.74 5.76 -10.15
C ALA A 162 -0.26 6.69 -9.43
N ASN A 163 -0.68 7.77 -10.10
CA ASN A 163 -1.45 8.84 -9.46
C ASN A 163 -2.87 8.37 -9.11
N LEU A 164 -3.17 8.29 -7.81
CA LEU A 164 -4.46 7.84 -7.29
C LEU A 164 -5.65 8.73 -7.71
N GLN A 165 -5.42 9.99 -8.07
CA GLN A 165 -6.44 10.93 -8.55
C GLN A 165 -6.63 10.91 -10.08
N ALA A 166 -5.95 9.99 -10.77
CA ALA A 166 -5.99 9.85 -12.22
C ALA A 166 -6.51 8.46 -12.64
N PRO A 167 -6.98 8.30 -13.89
CA PRO A 167 -7.26 6.96 -14.42
C PRO A 167 -5.98 6.13 -14.51
N LEU A 168 -6.07 4.83 -14.25
CA LEU A 168 -4.93 3.92 -14.39
C LEU A 168 -4.43 3.95 -15.85
N GLY A 169 -3.10 4.06 -16.01
CA GLY A 169 -2.46 4.26 -17.32
C GLY A 169 -2.43 5.70 -17.81
N TYR A 170 -2.69 6.68 -16.93
CA TYR A 170 -2.44 8.11 -17.19
C TYR A 170 -0.95 8.42 -17.28
N ASP A 171 -0.15 7.85 -16.38
CA ASP A 171 1.29 8.07 -16.24
C ASP A 171 2.09 6.84 -16.69
N LYS A 172 3.41 6.87 -16.44
CA LYS A 172 4.36 5.79 -16.74
C LYS A 172 4.23 4.59 -15.80
N PHE A 173 3.51 4.76 -14.69
CA PHE A 173 3.45 3.78 -13.60
C PHE A 173 2.23 2.87 -13.71
N GLY A 174 1.29 3.13 -14.63
CA GLY A 174 0.08 2.33 -14.81
C GLY A 174 -0.03 1.67 -16.18
N TYR A 175 -0.61 0.46 -16.19
CA TYR A 175 -0.97 -0.31 -17.39
C TYR A 175 -2.39 -0.83 -17.20
N SER A 176 -3.31 -0.41 -18.07
CA SER A 176 -4.73 -0.70 -17.86
C SER A 176 -5.48 -1.15 -19.10
N TRP A 177 -6.60 -1.79 -18.84
CA TRP A 177 -7.63 -2.12 -19.80
C TRP A 177 -8.88 -1.33 -19.48
N ARG A 178 -9.44 -0.60 -20.46
CA ARG A 178 -10.64 0.20 -20.30
C ARG A 178 -11.88 -0.57 -20.73
N SER A 179 -12.93 -0.52 -19.92
CA SER A 179 -14.24 -1.15 -20.20
C SER A 179 -14.79 -0.73 -21.56
N ARG A 180 -14.84 0.58 -21.80
CA ARG A 180 -15.31 1.15 -23.05
C ARG A 180 -14.34 0.87 -24.20
N LYS A 181 -14.85 0.17 -25.23
CA LYS A 181 -14.14 -0.19 -26.47
C LYS A 181 -12.93 -1.12 -26.31
N GLY A 182 -12.72 -1.70 -25.12
CA GLY A 182 -11.66 -2.69 -24.88
C GLY A 182 -10.25 -2.18 -25.19
N THR A 183 -9.99 -0.90 -24.91
CA THR A 183 -8.70 -0.27 -25.24
C THR A 183 -7.71 -0.41 -24.09
N LYS A 184 -6.45 -0.72 -24.41
CA LYS A 184 -5.36 -0.70 -23.45
C LYS A 184 -4.74 0.70 -23.33
N PHE A 185 -4.39 1.12 -22.11
CA PHE A 185 -3.86 2.45 -21.79
C PHE A 185 -2.55 2.38 -21.00
N HIS A 186 -1.59 3.20 -21.41
CA HIS A 186 -0.34 3.47 -20.73
C HIS A 186 0.17 4.85 -21.18
N GLU A 187 0.73 5.66 -20.28
CA GLU A 187 1.17 7.03 -20.57
C GLU A 187 0.09 7.89 -21.27
N SER A 188 -1.18 7.73 -20.88
CA SER A 188 -2.35 8.36 -21.50
C SER A 188 -2.61 7.97 -22.97
N HIS A 189 -1.81 7.08 -23.55
CA HIS A 189 -1.98 6.59 -24.91
C HIS A 189 -2.90 5.36 -24.93
N GLY A 190 -4.07 5.51 -25.51
CA GLY A 190 -5.04 4.43 -25.72
C GLY A 190 -4.84 3.74 -27.05
N LYS A 191 -4.68 2.41 -27.06
CA LYS A 191 -4.65 1.58 -28.27
C LYS A 191 -5.80 0.58 -28.24
N HIS A 192 -6.41 0.31 -29.40
CA HIS A 192 -7.36 -0.79 -29.50
C HIS A 192 -6.65 -2.11 -29.16
N TYR A 193 -7.36 -2.99 -28.47
CA TYR A 193 -6.79 -4.23 -27.95
C TYR A 193 -7.79 -5.37 -28.03
N SER A 194 -9.03 -5.13 -27.60
CA SER A 194 -10.08 -6.14 -27.60
C SER A 194 -11.46 -5.49 -27.77
N THR A 195 -12.51 -6.30 -27.71
CA THR A 195 -13.85 -5.80 -27.42
C THR A 195 -13.93 -5.27 -25.99
N GLY A 196 -14.90 -4.38 -25.74
CA GLY A 196 -15.17 -3.89 -24.40
C GLY A 196 -15.74 -4.95 -23.48
N TYR A 197 -15.77 -4.62 -22.19
CA TYR A 197 -16.41 -5.42 -21.16
C TYR A 197 -17.44 -4.56 -20.41
N THR A 198 -18.41 -5.22 -19.79
CA THR A 198 -19.60 -4.60 -19.19
C THR A 198 -19.94 -5.26 -17.87
N GLU A 199 -21.00 -4.78 -17.22
CA GLU A 199 -21.61 -5.42 -16.06
C GLU A 199 -21.82 -6.94 -16.23
N GLY A 200 -21.50 -7.69 -15.18
CA GLY A 200 -21.53 -9.16 -15.15
C GLY A 200 -20.27 -9.85 -15.68
N ASP A 201 -19.42 -9.17 -16.46
CA ASP A 201 -18.17 -9.76 -16.93
C ASP A 201 -17.17 -9.98 -15.76
N THR A 202 -16.54 -11.14 -15.75
CA THR A 202 -15.39 -11.45 -14.90
C THR A 202 -14.11 -11.29 -15.71
N LEU A 203 -13.18 -10.49 -15.19
CA LEU A 203 -11.97 -10.09 -15.87
C LEU A 203 -10.77 -10.64 -15.13
N GLY A 204 -9.85 -11.27 -15.87
CA GLY A 204 -8.60 -11.78 -15.34
C GLY A 204 -7.42 -10.91 -15.75
N PHE A 205 -6.45 -10.77 -14.85
CA PHE A 205 -5.29 -9.91 -15.03
C PHE A 205 -4.04 -10.71 -14.68
N LEU A 206 -3.24 -11.04 -15.69
CA LEU A 206 -1.99 -11.78 -15.54
C LEU A 206 -0.81 -10.85 -15.79
N ILE A 207 0.21 -10.94 -14.94
CA ILE A 207 1.50 -10.28 -15.13
C ILE A 207 2.61 -11.32 -15.03
N THR A 208 3.56 -11.27 -15.95
CA THR A 208 4.77 -12.08 -15.93
C THR A 208 5.96 -11.16 -15.82
N LEU A 209 6.74 -11.33 -14.76
CA LEU A 209 7.93 -10.55 -14.44
C LEU A 209 9.14 -11.51 -14.40
N PRO A 210 10.18 -11.29 -15.22
CA PRO A 210 11.41 -12.08 -15.15
C PRO A 210 12.00 -12.19 -13.74
N SER A 211 12.50 -13.38 -13.39
CA SER A 211 13.16 -13.66 -12.10
C SER A 211 14.46 -12.87 -11.92
N GLU A 212 15.12 -12.48 -13.02
CA GLU A 212 16.31 -11.62 -13.04
C GLU A 212 16.00 -10.13 -12.77
N ASN A 213 14.99 -9.86 -11.95
CA ASN A 213 14.93 -8.58 -11.27
C ASN A 213 16.05 -8.55 -10.23
N GLN A 214 17.26 -8.22 -10.70
CA GLN A 214 18.46 -7.90 -9.92
C GLN A 214 18.30 -6.63 -9.08
N VAL A 215 17.09 -6.36 -8.58
CA VAL A 215 16.92 -5.43 -7.50
C VAL A 215 17.17 -6.26 -6.24
N ASN A 216 18.45 -6.38 -5.86
CA ASN A 216 18.90 -6.73 -4.51
C ASN A 216 18.43 -5.67 -3.50
N GLN A 217 17.16 -5.27 -3.53
CA GLN A 217 16.57 -4.46 -2.48
C GLN A 217 15.70 -5.42 -1.72
N ALA A 218 16.22 -5.87 -0.57
CA ALA A 218 15.35 -6.38 0.48
C ALA A 218 14.16 -5.41 0.66
N SER A 219 12.99 -5.95 1.00
CA SER A 219 11.80 -5.14 1.27
C SER A 219 12.16 -3.95 2.17
N ASN A 220 11.70 -2.76 1.82
CA ASN A 220 12.01 -1.58 2.62
C ASN A 220 11.41 -1.76 4.03
N THR A 221 12.26 -1.71 5.05
CA THR A 221 11.83 -1.89 6.45
C THR A 221 11.22 -0.63 7.04
N PHE A 222 11.52 0.53 6.46
CA PHE A 222 11.17 1.86 6.99
C PHE A 222 11.66 2.12 8.43
N LYS A 223 12.50 1.25 9.00
CA LYS A 223 12.99 1.35 10.39
C LYS A 223 13.87 2.58 10.64
N ASP A 224 14.40 3.16 9.56
CA ASP A 224 15.15 4.42 9.55
C ASP A 224 14.26 5.67 9.43
N ARG A 225 12.95 5.51 9.25
CA ARG A 225 11.99 6.59 9.02
C ARG A 225 11.36 7.07 10.32
N PRO A 226 10.98 8.36 10.39
CA PRO A 226 10.26 8.88 11.53
C PRO A 226 8.87 8.26 11.66
N LEU A 227 8.45 8.03 12.91
CA LEU A 227 7.10 7.63 13.24
C LEU A 227 6.26 8.85 13.60
N VAL A 228 5.03 8.91 13.06
CA VAL A 228 4.03 9.91 13.40
C VAL A 228 2.80 9.24 14.00
N LYS A 229 2.29 9.82 15.10
CA LYS A 229 1.04 9.36 15.73
C LYS A 229 -0.15 10.06 15.08
N PHE A 230 -1.03 9.28 14.46
CA PHE A 230 -2.33 9.76 13.99
C PHE A 230 -3.43 9.01 14.74
N LYS A 231 -4.20 9.78 15.53
CA LYS A 231 -5.11 9.23 16.54
C LYS A 231 -4.40 8.24 17.46
N SER A 232 -4.78 6.98 17.40
CA SER A 232 -4.30 5.91 18.28
C SER A 232 -3.30 4.98 17.59
N HIS A 233 -2.91 5.26 16.34
CA HIS A 233 -2.01 4.41 15.54
C HIS A 233 -0.75 5.18 15.14
N LEU A 234 0.34 4.44 14.92
CA LEU A 234 1.62 4.97 14.47
C LEU A 234 1.83 4.64 13.00
N TYR A 235 2.42 5.57 12.26
CA TYR A 235 2.73 5.43 10.85
C TYR A 235 4.16 5.86 10.61
N TYR A 236 4.88 5.14 9.75
CA TYR A 236 6.09 5.68 9.14
C TYR A 236 5.69 6.79 8.17
N GLU A 237 6.40 7.91 8.24
CA GLU A 237 6.32 8.96 7.25
C GLU A 237 7.52 8.81 6.29
N ASP A 238 7.24 8.51 5.02
CA ASP A 238 8.26 8.42 3.98
C ASP A 238 8.01 9.44 2.87
N LYS A 239 9.09 9.96 2.29
CA LYS A 239 9.02 11.00 1.27
C LYS A 239 9.03 10.38 -0.12
N ASP A 240 8.03 10.74 -0.92
CA ASP A 240 7.93 10.34 -2.32
C ASP A 240 9.13 10.82 -3.14
N ARG A 241 9.68 9.90 -3.94
CA ARG A 241 10.80 10.17 -4.86
C ARG A 241 10.36 10.03 -6.31
N VAL A 242 9.20 10.60 -6.65
CA VAL A 242 8.58 10.46 -8.00
C VAL A 242 9.54 10.87 -9.11
N ASN A 243 10.18 12.04 -8.99
CA ASN A 243 11.06 12.59 -10.02
C ASN A 243 12.34 11.76 -10.21
N GLU A 244 12.89 11.23 -9.11
CA GLU A 244 14.06 10.34 -9.17
C GLU A 244 13.69 9.02 -9.82
N THR A 245 12.56 8.44 -9.41
CA THR A 245 12.04 7.19 -9.95
C THR A 245 11.76 7.29 -11.44
N LEU A 246 11.14 8.39 -11.89
CA LEU A 246 10.90 8.67 -13.31
C LEU A 246 12.20 8.72 -14.12
N LYS A 247 13.28 9.28 -13.57
CA LYS A 247 14.59 9.34 -14.23
C LYS A 247 15.30 7.98 -14.25
N SER A 248 15.03 7.12 -13.28
CA SER A 248 15.63 5.78 -13.18
C SER A 248 14.79 4.67 -13.81
N LEU A 249 13.66 4.99 -14.45
CA LEU A 249 12.82 4.00 -15.12
C LEU A 249 13.62 3.25 -16.19
N LYS A 250 13.63 1.92 -16.08
CA LYS A 250 14.27 1.02 -17.03
C LYS A 250 13.26 -0.01 -17.47
N VAL A 251 13.24 -0.31 -18.76
CA VAL A 251 12.44 -1.39 -19.32
C VAL A 251 12.92 -2.73 -18.75
N GLN A 252 11.99 -3.63 -18.47
CA GLN A 252 12.25 -5.01 -18.06
C GLN A 252 11.95 -5.95 -19.23
N GLU A 253 12.97 -6.29 -20.00
CA GLU A 253 12.80 -7.20 -21.15
C GLU A 253 12.24 -8.56 -20.72
N GLY A 254 11.29 -9.09 -21.51
CA GLY A 254 10.63 -10.36 -21.24
C GLY A 254 9.46 -10.28 -20.26
N SER A 255 9.19 -9.11 -19.67
CA SER A 255 7.99 -8.87 -18.88
C SER A 255 6.75 -8.72 -19.77
N ARG A 256 5.60 -9.22 -19.31
CA ARG A 256 4.35 -9.25 -20.10
C ARG A 256 3.11 -9.06 -19.24
N ILE A 257 2.07 -8.49 -19.82
CA ILE A 257 0.72 -8.40 -19.23
C ILE A 257 -0.29 -8.99 -20.21
N HIS A 258 -1.15 -9.88 -19.70
CA HIS A 258 -2.28 -10.45 -20.43
C HIS A 258 -3.58 -10.15 -19.70
N PHE A 259 -4.64 -9.87 -20.46
CA PHE A 259 -5.99 -9.69 -19.92
C PHE A 259 -6.93 -10.78 -20.41
N PHE A 260 -7.88 -11.15 -19.57
CA PHE A 260 -8.83 -12.23 -19.80
C PHE A 260 -10.24 -11.71 -19.62
N LYS A 261 -11.15 -12.13 -20.49
CA LYS A 261 -12.59 -11.89 -20.37
C LYS A 261 -13.29 -13.22 -20.20
N ASN A 262 -13.92 -13.44 -19.05
CA ASN A 262 -14.63 -14.67 -18.71
C ASN A 262 -13.76 -15.92 -18.98
N GLY A 263 -12.50 -15.89 -18.51
CA GLY A 263 -11.50 -16.96 -18.70
C GLY A 263 -10.79 -16.96 -20.07
N VAL A 264 -11.31 -16.23 -21.06
CA VAL A 264 -10.73 -16.18 -22.42
C VAL A 264 -9.68 -15.09 -22.53
N CYS A 265 -8.44 -15.48 -22.84
CA CYS A 265 -7.33 -14.56 -23.09
C CYS A 265 -7.65 -13.63 -24.28
N GLN A 266 -7.47 -12.32 -24.08
CA GLN A 266 -7.71 -11.28 -25.10
C GLN A 266 -6.43 -10.93 -25.89
N GLY A 267 -5.35 -11.70 -25.69
CA GLY A 267 -4.04 -11.47 -26.29
C GLY A 267 -3.02 -10.85 -25.33
N GLU A 268 -1.88 -10.46 -25.88
CA GLU A 268 -0.83 -9.76 -25.13
C GLU A 268 -1.16 -8.26 -25.07
N ALA A 269 -1.40 -7.75 -23.87
CA ALA A 269 -1.72 -6.35 -23.67
C ALA A 269 -0.44 -5.50 -23.70
N PHE A 270 0.58 -5.89 -22.95
CA PHE A 270 1.84 -5.16 -22.90
C PHE A 270 3.01 -6.14 -22.84
N ALA A 271 4.11 -5.76 -23.46
CA ALA A 271 5.40 -6.43 -23.38
C ALA A 271 6.45 -5.39 -22.97
N ASP A 272 7.52 -5.85 -22.34
CA ASP A 272 8.68 -5.06 -21.94
C ASP A 272 8.27 -3.81 -21.14
N ILE A 273 7.52 -4.05 -20.06
CA ILE A 273 7.06 -3.00 -19.13
C ILE A 273 8.22 -2.51 -18.25
N TYR A 274 8.09 -1.33 -17.65
CA TYR A 274 9.12 -0.80 -16.76
C TYR A 274 9.36 -1.68 -15.52
N LYS A 275 10.61 -1.79 -15.07
CA LYS A 275 10.99 -2.44 -13.80
C LYS A 275 10.28 -1.75 -12.64
N GLY A 276 9.82 -2.54 -11.66
CA GLY A 276 9.21 -2.03 -10.43
C GLY A 276 8.34 -3.06 -9.72
N ALA A 277 7.80 -2.63 -8.57
CA ALA A 277 6.76 -3.35 -7.85
C ALA A 277 5.39 -3.05 -8.46
N TYR A 278 4.62 -4.09 -8.77
CA TYR A 278 3.32 -3.98 -9.39
C TYR A 278 2.20 -4.44 -8.47
N TYR A 279 1.20 -3.59 -8.28
CA TYR A 279 0.00 -3.85 -7.51
C TYR A 279 -1.18 -4.08 -8.47
N PRO A 280 -2.10 -5.01 -8.17
CA PRO A 280 -3.45 -4.96 -8.70
C PRO A 280 -4.04 -3.56 -8.49
N ALA A 281 -4.53 -2.94 -9.55
CA ALA A 281 -4.96 -1.55 -9.53
C ALA A 281 -6.29 -1.34 -10.26
N ILE A 282 -7.14 -0.51 -9.66
CA ILE A 282 -8.53 -0.31 -10.06
C ILE A 282 -8.79 1.17 -10.14
N SER A 283 -9.21 1.66 -11.31
CA SER A 283 -9.63 3.05 -11.47
C SER A 283 -11.06 3.14 -12.00
N LEU A 284 -11.87 3.97 -11.35
CA LEU A 284 -13.31 4.04 -11.53
C LEU A 284 -13.73 5.46 -11.88
N HIS A 285 -14.68 5.60 -12.80
CA HIS A 285 -15.31 6.85 -13.16
C HIS A 285 -16.82 6.73 -13.06
N LYS A 286 -17.45 7.64 -12.32
CA LYS A 286 -18.82 7.54 -11.83
C LYS A 286 -19.01 6.33 -10.91
N ASN A 287 -20.25 6.02 -10.61
CA ASN A 287 -20.68 5.03 -9.63
C ASN A 287 -20.46 3.57 -10.06
N VAL A 288 -19.40 3.26 -10.82
CA VAL A 288 -19.05 1.87 -11.15
C VAL A 288 -18.68 1.13 -9.87
N THR A 289 -19.18 -0.09 -9.71
CA THR A 289 -18.81 -0.99 -8.61
C THR A 289 -18.06 -2.19 -9.16
N ILE A 290 -16.89 -2.46 -8.59
CA ILE A 290 -16.04 -3.61 -8.94
C ILE A 290 -15.81 -4.44 -7.69
N SER A 291 -16.08 -5.74 -7.78
CA SER A 291 -15.60 -6.71 -6.79
C SER A 291 -14.27 -7.31 -7.24
N VAL A 292 -13.41 -7.64 -6.29
CA VAL A 292 -12.08 -8.21 -6.55
C VAL A 292 -11.97 -9.60 -5.96
N ASN A 293 -11.21 -10.45 -6.64
CA ASN A 293 -10.90 -11.79 -6.20
C ASN A 293 -9.41 -12.08 -6.42
N PHE A 294 -8.67 -12.15 -5.33
CA PHE A 294 -7.23 -12.45 -5.34
C PHE A 294 -6.93 -13.95 -5.23
N GLY A 295 -7.97 -14.79 -5.14
CA GLY A 295 -7.89 -16.22 -4.88
C GLY A 295 -8.21 -16.58 -3.42
N PRO A 296 -8.24 -17.88 -3.09
CA PRO A 296 -7.96 -19.03 -3.97
C PRO A 296 -9.11 -19.39 -4.92
N ASN A 297 -10.33 -18.91 -4.63
CA ASN A 297 -11.55 -19.37 -5.29
C ASN A 297 -11.87 -18.54 -6.54
N PHE A 298 -11.11 -18.71 -7.61
CA PHE A 298 -11.36 -18.01 -8.88
C PHE A 298 -12.58 -18.55 -9.63
N LYS A 299 -13.22 -17.69 -10.42
CA LYS A 299 -14.26 -18.12 -11.37
C LYS A 299 -13.63 -18.83 -12.58
N HIS A 300 -12.42 -18.45 -12.96
CA HIS A 300 -11.66 -19.03 -14.09
C HIS A 300 -10.29 -19.57 -13.66
N PRO A 301 -10.24 -20.60 -12.79
CA PRO A 301 -8.99 -21.15 -12.25
C PRO A 301 -8.12 -21.85 -13.31
N GLU A 302 -8.66 -22.18 -14.49
CA GLU A 302 -7.93 -22.77 -15.60
C GLU A 302 -6.79 -21.89 -16.12
N VAL A 303 -6.89 -20.56 -15.94
CA VAL A 303 -5.85 -19.60 -16.35
C VAL A 303 -4.55 -19.85 -15.60
N LEU A 304 -4.62 -20.12 -14.29
CA LEU A 304 -3.45 -20.40 -13.45
C LEU A 304 -2.65 -21.57 -13.99
N LYS A 305 -3.32 -22.68 -14.30
CA LYS A 305 -2.69 -23.90 -14.84
C LYS A 305 -2.10 -23.66 -16.23
N LYS A 306 -2.82 -22.96 -17.10
CA LYS A 306 -2.41 -22.72 -18.48
C LYS A 306 -1.14 -21.85 -18.58
N PHE A 307 -1.00 -20.88 -17.68
CA PHE A 307 0.13 -19.94 -17.69
C PHE A 307 1.17 -20.22 -16.60
N ASN A 308 1.02 -21.31 -15.85
CA ASN A 308 1.84 -21.63 -14.68
C ASN A 308 1.97 -20.41 -13.74
N ALA A 309 0.84 -19.77 -13.45
CA ALA A 309 0.75 -18.55 -12.66
C ALA A 309 0.36 -18.87 -11.21
N GLN A 310 0.91 -18.07 -10.30
CA GLN A 310 0.55 -18.02 -8.89
C GLN A 310 -0.66 -17.09 -8.69
N ALA A 311 -1.45 -17.39 -7.68
CA ALA A 311 -2.60 -16.57 -7.31
C ALA A 311 -2.15 -15.44 -6.38
N MET A 312 -2.70 -14.22 -6.54
CA MET A 312 -2.30 -13.09 -5.70
C MET A 312 -2.40 -13.35 -4.19
N HIS A 313 -3.35 -14.15 -3.71
CA HIS A 313 -3.47 -14.48 -2.29
C HIS A 313 -2.24 -15.21 -1.71
N GLU A 314 -1.48 -15.95 -2.52
CA GLU A 314 -0.25 -16.64 -2.11
C GLU A 314 0.87 -15.66 -1.77
N ARG A 315 0.79 -14.43 -2.29
CA ARG A 315 1.77 -13.37 -2.05
C ARG A 315 1.86 -12.94 -0.59
N VAL A 316 0.83 -13.21 0.22
CA VAL A 316 0.78 -12.87 1.65
C VAL A 316 1.93 -13.53 2.40
N GLU A 317 2.10 -14.84 2.26
CA GLU A 317 3.12 -15.59 3.00
C GLU A 317 4.53 -15.20 2.54
N GLU A 318 4.74 -15.07 1.22
CA GLU A 318 6.02 -14.64 0.67
C GLU A 318 6.40 -13.24 1.19
N MET A 319 5.45 -12.30 1.22
CA MET A 319 5.73 -10.92 1.67
C MET A 319 5.99 -10.85 3.17
N ILE A 320 5.31 -11.65 3.99
CA ILE A 320 5.59 -11.75 5.44
C ILE A 320 7.02 -12.27 5.67
N CYS A 321 7.42 -13.32 4.94
CA CYS A 321 8.77 -13.87 5.02
C CYS A 321 9.82 -12.84 4.58
N GLU A 322 9.62 -12.20 3.42
CA GLU A 322 10.52 -11.18 2.89
C GLU A 322 10.66 -9.98 3.84
N GLN A 323 9.55 -9.50 4.42
CA GLN A 323 9.57 -8.40 5.37
C GLN A 323 10.29 -8.77 6.67
N THR A 324 10.01 -9.97 7.21
CA THR A 324 10.67 -10.45 8.43
C THR A 324 12.18 -10.60 8.23
N MET A 325 12.59 -11.14 7.08
CA MET A 325 14.01 -11.25 6.73
C MET A 325 14.66 -9.88 6.57
N ALA A 326 13.98 -8.92 5.94
CA ALA A 326 14.49 -7.56 5.80
C ALA A 326 14.65 -6.88 7.17
N ASP A 327 13.69 -7.04 8.07
CA ASP A 327 13.75 -6.52 9.44
C ASP A 327 14.93 -7.11 10.22
N MET A 328 15.16 -8.42 10.11
CA MET A 328 16.31 -9.10 10.72
C MET A 328 17.66 -8.64 10.14
N MET A 329 17.73 -8.48 8.82
CA MET A 329 18.93 -7.95 8.14
C MET A 329 19.22 -6.53 8.63
N TYR A 330 18.20 -5.67 8.73
CA TYR A 330 18.37 -4.32 9.25
C TYR A 330 18.98 -4.31 10.65
N PHE A 331 18.51 -5.15 11.57
CA PHE A 331 19.09 -5.24 12.91
C PHE A 331 20.53 -5.75 12.88
N THR A 332 20.83 -6.73 12.03
CA THR A 332 22.18 -7.27 11.88
C THR A 332 23.16 -6.21 11.35
N GLU A 333 22.76 -5.43 10.34
CA GLU A 333 23.57 -4.36 9.73
C GLU A 333 23.82 -3.17 10.68
N ASN A 334 22.91 -2.99 11.64
CA ASN A 334 22.94 -1.91 12.62
C ASN A 334 23.30 -2.36 14.04
N ASP A 335 23.81 -3.58 14.19
CA ASP A 335 24.23 -4.09 15.49
C ASP A 335 25.28 -3.18 16.13
N GLY A 336 25.12 -2.93 17.43
CA GLY A 336 25.92 -1.97 18.21
C GLY A 336 25.71 -0.48 17.91
N LYS A 337 25.02 -0.12 16.81
CA LYS A 337 24.72 1.28 16.41
C LYS A 337 23.38 1.79 16.93
N LEU A 338 22.40 0.90 17.10
CA LEU A 338 21.08 1.26 17.62
C LEU A 338 21.18 1.51 19.12
N ARG A 339 20.75 2.69 19.58
CA ARG A 339 20.66 3.02 21.00
C ARG A 339 19.53 3.98 21.28
N LEU A 340 18.90 3.83 22.44
CA LEU A 340 17.78 4.68 22.85
C LEU A 340 18.25 6.09 23.23
N ASP A 341 19.38 6.20 23.92
CA ASP A 341 20.00 7.47 24.37
C ASP A 341 20.13 8.56 23.29
N THR A 342 20.32 8.18 22.03
CA THR A 342 20.41 9.09 20.86
C THR A 342 19.15 9.95 20.68
N TYR A 343 17.99 9.51 21.21
CA TYR A 343 16.69 10.18 21.13
C TYR A 343 16.27 10.88 22.44
N SER A 344 17.15 10.93 23.44
CA SER A 344 16.87 11.47 24.77
C SER A 344 17.20 12.96 24.99
N VAL A 345 17.51 13.72 23.94
CA VAL A 345 17.91 15.15 24.06
C VAL A 345 16.72 16.09 24.09
#